data_AF-A0A7T7HAX3-F1
#
_entry.id   AF-A0A7T7HAX3-F1
#
_cell.length_a   1.000
_cell.length_b   1.000
_cell.length_c   1.000
_cell.angle_alpha   90.00
_cell.angle_beta   90.00
_cell.angle_gamma   90.00
#
_symmetry.space_group_name_H-M   'P 1'
#
loop_
_entity.id
_entity.type
_entity.pdbx_description
1 polymer ?
#
loop_
_entity_poly.entity_id
_entity_poly.type
_entity_poly.pdbx_seq_one_letter_code
_entity_poly.pdbx_strand_id
1 'polypeptide(L)'
;MAKRIEKAEQKSSKIILSEKIKNEFLIKYEKLDNFFSFHFKDIDTSRNHNFEEKIQYCLNQYKKESTHVISSSNLMKLQGNFLSGAEKTLILYFALQGKVKREIRLSDIMIGENSCKTFIAFLKDKKFIDENNNLLVDQKSSFIRIHRFLKDNHIINPDFQDVTIIEAMENEYNTNFDQGTFSRAITVKLNDFEKDIHQELFKLFNIKY
;
A
#
# COMPACT_ATOMS: atom_id res chain seq x y z
N MET A 1 -28.84 -0.31 -7.07
CA MET A 1 -27.58 0.24 -6.54
C MET A 1 -27.73 0.73 -5.10
N ALA A 2 -28.68 1.63 -4.79
CA ALA A 2 -28.93 2.15 -3.44
C ALA A 2 -28.93 1.09 -2.31
N LYS A 3 -29.69 -0.01 -2.47
CA LYS A 3 -29.71 -1.12 -1.49
C LYS A 3 -28.34 -1.77 -1.23
N ARG A 4 -27.39 -1.70 -2.18
CA ARG A 4 -26.02 -2.23 -2.01
C ARG A 4 -25.13 -1.24 -1.27
N ILE A 5 -25.30 0.05 -1.52
CA ILE A 5 -24.62 1.13 -0.80
C ILE A 5 -24.99 1.05 0.68
N GLU A 6 -26.29 1.07 0.99
CA GLU A 6 -26.80 0.98 2.36
C GLU A 6 -26.31 -0.28 3.09
N LYS A 7 -26.34 -1.44 2.41
CA LYS A 7 -25.82 -2.70 2.97
C LYS A 7 -24.31 -2.62 3.23
N ALA A 8 -23.55 -1.92 2.39
CA ALA A 8 -22.12 -1.74 2.58
C ALA A 8 -21.83 -0.82 3.77
N GLU A 9 -22.53 0.31 3.91
CA GLU A 9 -22.43 1.23 5.05
C GLU A 9 -22.77 0.55 6.38
N GLN A 10 -23.85 -0.23 6.41
CA GLN A 10 -24.26 -1.00 7.59
C GLN A 10 -23.26 -2.09 7.98
N LYS A 11 -22.54 -2.66 7.00
CA LYS A 11 -21.50 -3.65 7.26
C LYS A 11 -20.21 -2.98 7.73
N SER A 12 -19.80 -1.88 7.10
CA SER A 12 -18.59 -1.16 7.46
C SER A 12 -18.68 -0.51 8.84
N SER A 13 -19.85 -0.03 9.24
CA SER A 13 -20.05 0.58 10.56
C SER A 13 -19.82 -0.37 11.73
N LYS A 14 -19.85 -1.69 11.49
CA LYS A 14 -19.58 -2.74 12.48
C LYS A 14 -18.09 -3.09 12.58
N ILE A 15 -17.23 -2.48 11.74
CA ILE A 15 -15.80 -2.78 11.68
C ILE A 15 -15.05 -1.79 12.56
N ILE A 16 -14.32 -2.31 13.55
CA ILE A 16 -13.39 -1.53 14.37
C ILE A 16 -12.02 -1.56 13.69
N LEU A 17 -11.57 -0.42 13.17
CA LEU A 17 -10.26 -0.30 12.53
C LEU A 17 -9.16 -0.07 13.57
N SER A 18 -8.30 -1.05 13.79
CA SER A 18 -6.94 -0.82 14.29
C SER A 18 -6.02 -0.43 13.12
N GLU A 19 -4.85 0.14 13.39
CA GLU A 19 -3.86 0.49 12.34
C GLU A 19 -3.47 -0.72 11.48
N LYS A 20 -3.24 -1.88 12.11
CA LYS A 20 -2.97 -3.14 11.40
C LYS A 20 -4.12 -3.54 10.46
N ILE A 21 -5.36 -3.50 10.94
CA ILE A 21 -6.55 -3.85 10.14
C ILE A 21 -6.77 -2.84 9.01
N LYS A 22 -6.52 -1.54 9.26
CA LYS A 22 -6.59 -0.48 8.25
C LYS A 22 -5.60 -0.75 7.11
N ASN A 23 -4.36 -1.13 7.40
CA ASN A 23 -3.36 -1.47 6.39
C ASN A 23 -3.74 -2.70 5.57
N GLU A 24 -4.25 -3.76 6.22
CA GLU A 24 -4.77 -4.93 5.50
C GLU A 24 -5.95 -4.58 4.58
N PHE A 25 -6.82 -3.66 5.02
CA PHE A 25 -7.98 -3.21 4.23
C PHE A 25 -7.56 -2.35 3.05
N LEU A 26 -6.55 -1.50 3.21
CA LEU A 26 -5.95 -0.74 2.11
C LEU A 26 -5.36 -1.67 1.05
N ILE A 27 -4.57 -2.67 1.45
CA ILE A 27 -4.01 -3.69 0.54
C ILE A 27 -5.14 -4.44 -0.18
N LYS A 28 -6.17 -4.87 0.56
CA LYS A 28 -7.32 -5.55 -0.03
C LYS A 28 -8.03 -4.65 -1.03
N TYR A 29 -8.23 -3.38 -0.70
CA TYR A 29 -8.87 -2.40 -1.57
C TYR A 29 -8.05 -2.22 -2.85
N GLU A 30 -6.74 -1.98 -2.76
CA GLU A 30 -5.82 -1.84 -3.90
C GLU A 30 -5.86 -3.07 -4.81
N LYS A 31 -5.80 -4.28 -4.24
CA LYS A 31 -5.82 -5.55 -4.99
C LYS A 31 -7.18 -5.97 -5.51
N LEU A 32 -8.27 -5.26 -5.22
CA LEU A 32 -9.58 -5.56 -5.81
C LEU A 32 -9.52 -5.40 -7.33
N ASP A 33 -9.58 -6.54 -8.00
CA ASP A 33 -9.63 -6.67 -9.45
C ASP A 33 -11.03 -7.14 -9.87
N ASN A 34 -11.92 -6.17 -10.11
CA ASN A 34 -13.23 -6.40 -10.70
C ASN A 34 -13.66 -5.15 -11.47
N PHE A 35 -14.63 -5.30 -12.37
CA PHE A 35 -15.12 -4.21 -13.21
C PHE A 35 -15.47 -2.94 -12.41
N PHE A 36 -16.18 -3.10 -11.28
CA PHE A 36 -16.57 -1.96 -10.46
C PHE A 36 -15.36 -1.29 -9.80
N SER A 37 -14.49 -2.05 -9.14
CA SER A 37 -13.31 -1.49 -8.47
C SER A 37 -12.36 -0.80 -9.43
N PHE A 38 -12.18 -1.34 -10.64
CA PHE A 38 -11.37 -0.72 -11.68
C PHE A 38 -11.85 0.69 -11.99
N HIS A 39 -13.12 0.85 -12.40
CA HIS A 39 -13.65 2.16 -12.76
C HIS A 39 -13.83 3.10 -11.56
N PHE A 40 -14.14 2.56 -10.38
CA PHE A 40 -14.31 3.36 -9.17
C PHE A 40 -12.99 3.98 -8.69
N LYS A 41 -11.85 3.28 -8.88
CA LYS A 41 -10.50 3.79 -8.59
C LYS A 41 -9.99 4.71 -9.69
N ASP A 42 -10.28 4.38 -10.95
CA ASP A 42 -9.85 5.15 -12.13
C ASP A 42 -10.30 6.61 -12.05
N ILE A 43 -11.58 6.85 -11.77
CA ILE A 43 -12.10 8.22 -11.61
C ILE A 43 -11.45 8.99 -10.45
N ASP A 44 -10.97 8.29 -9.41
CA ASP A 44 -10.30 8.87 -8.25
C ASP A 44 -8.90 9.45 -8.58
N THR A 45 -8.31 9.02 -9.70
CA THR A 45 -7.03 9.58 -10.19
C THR A 45 -7.18 10.94 -10.87
N SER A 46 -8.40 11.32 -11.24
CA SER A 46 -8.74 12.64 -11.77
C SER A 46 -9.41 13.49 -10.68
N ARG A 47 -9.03 14.77 -10.54
CA ARG A 47 -9.37 15.65 -9.39
C ARG A 47 -10.86 15.63 -8.95
N ASN A 48 -11.06 15.65 -7.63
CA ASN A 48 -12.25 16.07 -6.85
C ASN A 48 -13.64 15.56 -7.30
N HIS A 49 -13.78 14.27 -7.60
CA HIS A 49 -15.11 13.67 -7.72
C HIS A 49 -15.67 13.26 -6.36
N ASN A 50 -16.89 13.66 -6.05
CA ASN A 50 -17.62 13.21 -4.86
C ASN A 50 -18.11 11.76 -5.02
N PHE A 51 -18.63 11.17 -3.95
CA PHE A 51 -19.04 9.77 -3.95
C PHE A 51 -20.13 9.47 -5.00
N GLU A 52 -21.16 10.31 -5.11
CA GLU A 52 -22.23 10.18 -6.08
C GLU A 52 -21.71 10.19 -7.53
N GLU A 53 -20.77 11.09 -7.84
CA GLU A 53 -20.12 11.17 -9.16
C GLU A 53 -19.36 9.88 -9.50
N LYS A 54 -18.66 9.29 -8.52
CA LYS A 54 -17.96 8.01 -8.68
C LYS A 54 -18.93 6.86 -8.96
N ILE A 55 -20.05 6.81 -8.24
CA ILE A 55 -21.11 5.82 -8.48
C ILE A 55 -21.70 5.99 -9.86
N GLN A 56 -21.99 7.23 -10.27
CA GLN A 56 -22.57 7.52 -11.57
C GLN A 56 -21.62 7.14 -12.71
N TYR A 57 -20.32 7.39 -12.56
CA TYR A 57 -19.31 6.96 -13.52
C TYR A 57 -19.31 5.43 -13.69
N CYS A 58 -19.29 4.68 -12.59
CA CYS A 58 -19.34 3.21 -12.64
C CYS A 58 -20.61 2.69 -13.34
N LEU A 59 -21.76 3.30 -13.07
CA LEU A 59 -23.02 2.97 -13.74
C LEU A 59 -22.99 3.28 -15.25
N ASN A 60 -22.39 4.40 -15.63
CA ASN A 60 -22.23 4.77 -17.04
C ASN A 60 -21.34 3.77 -17.79
N GLN A 61 -20.24 3.32 -17.17
CA GLN A 61 -19.36 2.31 -17.76
C GLN A 61 -20.06 0.95 -17.89
N TYR A 62 -20.79 0.53 -16.85
CA TYR A 62 -21.63 -0.67 -16.93
C TYR A 62 -22.66 -0.58 -18.06
N LYS A 63 -23.32 0.58 -18.22
CA LYS A 63 -24.30 0.79 -19.28
C LYS A 63 -23.66 0.64 -20.66
N LYS A 64 -22.46 1.19 -20.88
CA LYS A 64 -21.71 1.00 -22.13
C LYS A 64 -21.42 -0.48 -22.38
N GLU A 65 -20.84 -1.16 -21.40
CA GLU A 65 -20.46 -2.58 -21.54
C GLU A 65 -21.68 -3.48 -21.82
N SER A 66 -22.78 -3.24 -21.11
CA SER A 66 -24.02 -4.01 -21.29
C SER A 66 -24.66 -3.87 -22.68
N THR A 67 -24.43 -2.77 -23.40
CA THR A 67 -24.91 -2.63 -24.79
C THR A 67 -24.17 -3.51 -25.79
N HIS A 68 -22.96 -3.98 -25.44
CA HIS A 68 -22.17 -4.89 -26.27
C HIS A 68 -22.49 -6.37 -26.00
N VAL A 69 -23.32 -6.67 -24.98
CA VAL A 69 -23.66 -8.04 -24.60
C VAL A 69 -24.90 -8.52 -25.36
N ILE A 70 -24.72 -9.57 -26.16
CA ILE A 70 -25.72 -10.04 -27.13
C ILE A 70 -26.79 -10.96 -26.51
N SER A 71 -26.49 -11.63 -25.38
CA SER A 71 -27.41 -12.62 -24.77
C SER A 71 -27.87 -12.24 -23.36
N SER A 72 -29.13 -12.56 -23.05
CA SER A 72 -29.71 -12.32 -21.71
C SER A 72 -28.96 -13.04 -20.60
N SER A 73 -28.41 -14.23 -20.87
CA SER A 73 -27.58 -14.97 -19.92
C SER A 73 -26.30 -14.24 -19.57
N ASN A 74 -25.62 -13.67 -20.57
CA ASN A 74 -24.40 -12.90 -20.36
C ASN A 74 -24.69 -11.57 -19.64
N LEU A 75 -25.85 -10.96 -19.94
CA LEU A 75 -26.30 -9.74 -19.25
C LEU A 75 -26.54 -9.98 -17.75
N MET A 76 -27.19 -11.08 -17.40
CA MET A 76 -27.40 -11.46 -15.99
C MET A 76 -26.07 -11.73 -15.26
N LYS A 77 -25.12 -12.39 -15.93
CA LYS A 77 -23.76 -12.60 -15.38
C LYS A 77 -23.02 -11.28 -15.17
N LEU A 78 -23.06 -10.37 -16.15
CA LEU A 78 -22.45 -9.04 -16.05
C LEU A 78 -23.07 -8.24 -14.89
N GLN A 79 -24.40 -8.24 -14.77
CA GLN A 79 -25.11 -7.60 -13.67
C GLN A 79 -24.73 -8.19 -12.32
N GLY A 80 -24.65 -9.51 -12.20
CA GLY A 80 -24.23 -10.20 -10.99
C GLY A 80 -22.81 -9.82 -10.57
N ASN A 81 -21.87 -9.84 -11.53
CA ASN A 81 -20.47 -9.46 -11.30
C ASN A 81 -20.34 -7.98 -10.90
N PHE A 82 -21.06 -7.08 -11.56
CA PHE A 82 -21.08 -5.66 -11.23
C PHE A 82 -21.58 -5.42 -9.80
N LEU A 83 -22.71 -6.02 -9.43
CA LEU A 83 -23.30 -5.83 -8.10
C LEU A 83 -22.46 -6.48 -6.99
N SER A 84 -21.84 -7.63 -7.26
CA SER A 84 -20.93 -8.28 -6.30
C SER A 84 -19.63 -7.47 -6.13
N GLY A 85 -19.07 -6.98 -7.23
CA GLY A 85 -17.91 -6.10 -7.23
C GLY A 85 -18.16 -4.79 -6.50
N ALA A 86 -19.34 -4.17 -6.71
CA ALA A 86 -19.79 -3.00 -5.99
C ALA A 86 -19.85 -3.24 -4.47
N GLU A 87 -20.48 -4.33 -4.03
CA GLU A 87 -20.59 -4.65 -2.60
C GLU A 87 -19.21 -4.81 -1.95
N LYS A 88 -18.28 -5.55 -2.57
CA LYS A 88 -16.92 -5.74 -2.04
C LYS A 88 -16.14 -4.43 -1.97
N THR A 89 -16.19 -3.63 -3.04
CA THR A 89 -15.47 -2.35 -3.15
C THR A 89 -15.97 -1.35 -2.13
N LEU A 90 -17.29 -1.19 -2.02
CA LEU A 90 -17.90 -0.18 -1.16
C LEU A 90 -17.75 -0.49 0.33
N ILE A 91 -17.79 -1.77 0.73
CA ILE A 91 -17.54 -2.14 2.14
C ILE A 91 -16.15 -1.66 2.57
N LEU A 92 -15.12 -1.90 1.75
CA LEU A 92 -13.76 -1.46 2.06
C LEU A 92 -13.63 0.06 2.01
N TYR A 93 -14.21 0.70 0.99
CA TYR A 93 -14.20 2.16 0.85
C TYR A 93 -14.81 2.86 2.08
N PHE A 94 -15.97 2.40 2.55
CA PHE A 94 -16.64 2.97 3.71
C PHE A 94 -15.94 2.62 5.02
N ALA A 95 -15.42 1.40 5.16
CA ALA A 95 -14.63 1.03 6.33
C ALA A 95 -13.41 1.98 6.47
N LEU A 96 -12.75 2.27 5.35
CA LEU A 96 -11.63 3.22 5.28
C LEU A 96 -12.05 4.70 5.35
N GLN A 97 -13.34 5.02 5.53
CA GLN A 97 -13.87 6.39 5.56
C GLN A 97 -13.48 7.22 4.33
N GLY A 98 -13.35 6.59 3.16
CA GLY A 98 -12.84 7.24 1.95
C GLY A 98 -11.35 7.61 1.99
N LYS A 99 -10.63 7.34 3.09
CA LYS A 99 -9.17 7.46 3.20
C LYS A 99 -8.51 6.24 2.57
N VAL A 100 -8.63 6.13 1.26
CA VAL A 100 -8.06 5.06 0.45
C VAL A 100 -6.61 5.31 0.03
N LYS A 101 -6.06 6.49 0.36
CA LYS A 101 -4.62 6.73 0.32
C LYS A 101 -3.96 6.17 1.57
N ARG A 102 -3.04 5.25 1.36
CA ARG A 102 -2.26 4.63 2.41
C ARG A 102 -1.15 5.59 2.86
N GLU A 103 -1.23 6.08 4.09
CA GLU A 103 -0.05 6.63 4.78
C GLU A 103 0.61 5.48 5.53
N ILE A 104 1.25 4.58 4.79
CA ILE A 104 2.08 3.55 5.39
C ILE A 104 3.39 4.18 5.84
N ARG A 105 3.83 3.83 7.05
CA ARG A 105 5.10 4.24 7.66
C ARG A 105 5.97 3.01 7.92
N LEU A 106 7.24 3.21 8.29
CA LEU A 106 8.10 2.07 8.62
C LEU A 106 7.60 1.30 9.84
N SER A 107 6.99 1.99 10.81
CA SER A 107 6.39 1.37 12.00
C SER A 107 5.27 0.38 11.67
N ASP A 108 4.59 0.54 10.53
CA ASP A 108 3.52 -0.35 10.10
C ASP A 108 4.03 -1.67 9.49
N ILE A 109 5.27 -1.68 9.00
CA ILE A 109 5.83 -2.80 8.23
C ILE A 109 6.93 -3.55 8.95
N MET A 110 7.57 -2.93 9.95
CA MET A 110 8.63 -3.55 10.73
C MET A 110 8.07 -4.49 11.80
N ILE A 111 8.71 -5.64 11.97
CA ILE A 111 8.38 -6.64 12.97
C ILE A 111 9.06 -6.28 14.28
N GLY A 112 8.28 -6.24 15.37
CA GLY A 112 8.76 -5.95 16.71
C GLY A 112 8.46 -4.51 17.16
N GLU A 113 7.98 -4.38 18.39
CA GLU A 113 7.41 -3.14 18.95
C GLU A 113 8.37 -1.95 18.90
N ASN A 114 9.68 -2.18 19.06
CA ASN A 114 10.69 -1.13 19.07
C ASN A 114 11.56 -1.07 17.81
N SER A 115 11.36 -1.97 16.83
CA SER A 115 12.29 -2.13 15.71
C SER A 115 12.40 -0.87 14.86
N CYS A 116 11.27 -0.22 14.55
CA CYS A 116 11.26 1.04 13.80
C CYS A 116 11.96 2.16 14.56
N LYS A 117 11.69 2.32 15.86
CA LYS A 117 12.32 3.35 16.69
C LYS A 117 13.83 3.16 16.76
N THR A 118 14.28 1.92 16.99
CA THR A 118 15.70 1.54 17.01
C THR A 118 16.37 1.83 15.66
N PHE A 119 15.69 1.52 14.55
CA PHE A 119 16.23 1.77 13.22
C PHE A 119 16.36 3.27 12.90
N ILE A 120 15.34 4.07 13.19
CA ILE A 120 15.37 5.52 12.97
C ILE A 120 16.49 6.16 13.80
N ALA A 121 16.67 5.73 15.05
CA ALA A 121 17.76 6.21 15.89
C ALA A 121 19.14 5.88 15.28
N PHE A 122 19.32 4.66 14.76
CA PHE A 122 20.53 4.26 14.05
C PHE A 122 20.79 5.14 12.81
N LEU A 123 19.77 5.42 12.00
CA LEU A 123 19.92 6.25 10.81
C LEU A 123 20.29 7.70 11.14
N LYS A 124 19.74 8.26 12.24
CA LYS A 124 20.10 9.59 12.73
C LYS A 124 21.55 9.65 13.23
N ASP A 125 21.97 8.67 14.03
CA ASP A 125 23.35 8.55 14.53
C ASP A 125 24.37 8.51 13.38
N LYS A 126 24.06 7.72 12.34
CA LYS A 126 24.87 7.61 11.12
C LYS A 126 24.72 8.78 10.15
N LYS A 127 23.90 9.79 10.48
CA LYS A 127 23.61 10.97 9.66
C LYS A 127 23.06 10.65 8.27
N PHE A 128 22.33 9.53 8.14
CA PHE A 128 21.58 9.24 6.93
C PHE A 128 20.35 10.14 6.78
N ILE A 129 19.76 10.55 7.90
CA ILE A 129 18.57 11.38 8.00
C ILE A 129 18.75 12.48 9.06
N ASP A 130 18.02 13.59 8.92
CA ASP A 130 17.99 14.67 9.92
C ASP A 130 16.99 14.40 11.06
N GLU A 131 16.81 15.37 11.95
CA GLU A 131 15.88 15.25 13.08
C GLU A 131 14.41 15.14 12.67
N ASN A 132 14.06 15.65 11.49
CA ASN A 132 12.73 15.59 10.90
C ASN A 132 12.59 14.40 9.92
N ASN A 133 13.52 13.44 9.99
CA ASN A 133 13.64 12.27 9.12
C ASN A 133 13.92 12.57 7.64
N ASN A 134 14.25 13.80 7.26
CA ASN A 134 14.58 14.09 5.86
C ASN A 134 15.88 13.39 5.47
N LEU A 135 15.89 12.74 4.32
CA LEU A 135 17.07 12.05 3.80
C LEU A 135 18.22 13.05 3.51
N LEU A 136 19.40 12.79 4.07
CA LEU A 136 20.60 13.61 3.90
C LEU A 136 21.62 13.03 2.91
N VAL A 137 21.47 11.76 2.52
CA VAL A 137 22.47 11.10 1.66
C VAL A 137 22.26 11.33 0.18
N ASP A 138 23.36 11.67 -0.49
CA ASP A 138 23.41 11.81 -1.95
C ASP A 138 23.20 10.46 -2.65
N GLN A 139 23.70 9.37 -2.08
CA GLN A 139 23.57 8.02 -2.63
C GLN A 139 22.31 7.30 -2.15
N LYS A 140 21.17 7.66 -2.74
CA LYS A 140 19.88 7.00 -2.51
C LYS A 140 19.91 5.48 -2.72
N SER A 141 20.76 4.99 -3.64
CA SER A 141 20.86 3.54 -3.93
C SER A 141 21.38 2.72 -2.75
N SER A 142 22.36 3.23 -2.01
CA SER A 142 22.90 2.58 -0.81
C SER A 142 21.86 2.56 0.31
N PHE A 143 21.11 3.65 0.46
CA PHE A 143 20.02 3.75 1.42
C PHE A 143 18.86 2.77 1.11
N ILE A 144 18.52 2.59 -0.16
CA ILE A 144 17.59 1.56 -0.63
C ILE A 144 18.10 0.15 -0.26
N ARG A 145 19.40 -0.12 -0.43
CA ARG A 145 19.99 -1.43 -0.10
C ARG A 145 19.94 -1.75 1.39
N ILE A 146 20.05 -0.76 2.27
CA ILE A 146 19.84 -0.93 3.72
C ILE A 146 18.41 -1.42 4.01
N HIS A 147 17.40 -0.83 3.37
CA HIS A 147 16.00 -1.26 3.57
C HIS A 147 15.73 -2.64 2.97
N ARG A 148 16.37 -2.95 1.84
CA ARG A 148 16.34 -4.30 1.28
C ARG A 148 16.90 -5.32 2.25
N PHE A 149 18.03 -5.02 2.90
CA PHE A 149 18.61 -5.86 3.94
C PHE A 149 17.64 -6.14 5.08
N LEU A 150 16.91 -5.12 5.56
CA LEU A 150 15.90 -5.31 6.60
C LEU A 150 14.77 -6.25 6.16
N LYS A 151 14.34 -6.17 4.91
CA LYS A 151 13.35 -7.09 4.34
C LYS A 151 13.89 -8.52 4.27
N ASP A 152 15.08 -8.70 3.69
CA ASP A 152 15.65 -10.03 3.48
C ASP A 152 15.93 -10.75 4.81
N ASN A 153 16.20 -9.99 5.88
CA ASN A 153 16.39 -10.53 7.24
C ASN A 153 15.13 -10.51 8.12
N HIS A 154 13.95 -10.36 7.52
CA HIS A 154 12.65 -10.45 8.20
C HIS A 154 12.48 -9.43 9.36
N ILE A 155 13.21 -8.31 9.31
CA ILE A 155 12.98 -7.17 10.21
C ILE A 155 11.83 -6.32 9.68
N ILE A 156 11.72 -6.20 8.35
CA ILE A 156 10.46 -5.81 7.69
C ILE A 156 9.71 -7.10 7.37
N ASN A 157 8.39 -7.10 7.58
CA ASN A 157 7.56 -8.26 7.26
C ASN A 157 7.69 -8.62 5.76
N PRO A 158 8.17 -9.84 5.42
CA PRO A 158 8.45 -10.24 4.04
C PRO A 158 7.20 -10.31 3.16
N ASP A 159 6.00 -10.41 3.75
CA ASP A 159 4.73 -10.46 3.04
C ASP A 159 4.39 -9.14 2.31
N PHE A 160 5.04 -8.03 2.70
CA PHE A 160 4.87 -6.76 2.00
C PHE A 160 5.63 -6.74 0.67
N GLN A 161 4.92 -6.32 -0.37
CA GLN A 161 5.50 -6.11 -1.70
C GLN A 161 6.50 -4.96 -1.70
N ASP A 162 7.49 -4.99 -2.59
CA ASP A 162 8.55 -3.98 -2.67
C ASP A 162 7.97 -2.56 -2.83
N VAL A 163 6.90 -2.41 -3.61
CA VAL A 163 6.19 -1.12 -3.78
C VAL A 163 5.68 -0.55 -2.45
N THR A 164 5.12 -1.39 -1.60
CA THR A 164 4.59 -0.99 -0.28
C THR A 164 5.72 -0.55 0.66
N ILE A 165 6.89 -1.20 0.57
CA ILE A 165 8.05 -0.85 1.39
C ILE A 165 8.62 0.48 0.92
N ILE A 166 8.72 0.69 -0.39
CA ILE A 166 9.12 1.98 -0.96
C ILE A 166 8.17 3.09 -0.54
N GLU A 167 6.85 2.91 -0.64
CA GLU A 167 5.86 3.91 -0.18
C GLU A 167 6.08 4.26 1.30
N ALA A 168 6.36 3.26 2.15
CA ALA A 168 6.65 3.50 3.55
C ALA A 168 7.92 4.33 3.75
N MET A 169 8.97 4.04 2.98
CA MET A 169 10.20 4.83 2.98
C MET A 169 9.96 6.26 2.49
N GLU A 170 9.20 6.45 1.40
CA GLU A 170 8.95 7.78 0.84
C GLU A 170 8.19 8.66 1.82
N ASN A 171 7.19 8.08 2.49
CA ASN A 171 6.45 8.76 3.55
C ASN A 171 7.34 9.08 4.75
N GLU A 172 8.19 8.13 5.19
CA GLU A 172 9.06 8.31 6.36
C GLU A 172 10.14 9.37 6.14
N TYR A 173 10.72 9.43 4.93
CA TYR A 173 11.92 10.21 4.65
C TYR A 173 11.69 11.46 3.79
N ASN A 174 10.43 11.78 3.50
CA ASN A 174 10.01 12.92 2.69
C ASN A 174 10.76 13.02 1.34
N THR A 175 10.99 11.88 0.69
CA THR A 175 11.77 11.82 -0.55
C THR A 175 11.32 10.66 -1.42
N ASN A 176 11.46 10.78 -2.73
CA ASN A 176 11.10 9.72 -3.67
C ASN A 176 12.28 8.75 -3.90
N PHE A 177 11.95 7.48 -4.10
CA PHE A 177 12.91 6.40 -4.36
C PHE A 177 12.59 5.65 -5.66
N ASP A 178 13.64 5.19 -6.35
CA ASP A 178 13.47 4.37 -7.55
C ASP A 178 13.09 2.93 -7.19
N GLN A 179 11.87 2.53 -7.55
CA GLN A 179 11.35 1.18 -7.30
C GLN A 179 12.19 0.09 -7.96
N GLY A 180 12.72 0.36 -9.16
CA GLY A 180 13.57 -0.59 -9.89
C GLY A 180 14.87 -0.92 -9.16
N THR A 181 15.44 0.06 -8.45
CA THR A 181 16.65 -0.10 -7.64
C THR A 181 16.42 -1.00 -6.44
N PHE A 182 15.26 -0.91 -5.79
CA PHE A 182 14.92 -1.78 -4.65
C PHE A 182 14.76 -3.25 -5.09
N SER A 183 14.09 -3.49 -6.23
CA SER A 183 13.92 -4.84 -6.76
C SER A 183 15.24 -5.48 -7.17
N ARG A 184 16.15 -4.70 -7.77
CA ARG A 184 17.47 -5.19 -8.22
C ARG A 184 18.51 -5.27 -7.10
N ALA A 185 18.25 -4.67 -5.94
CA ALA A 185 19.21 -4.54 -4.84
C ALA A 185 19.83 -5.88 -4.39
N ILE A 186 19.08 -6.99 -4.48
CA ILE A 186 19.53 -8.35 -4.14
C ILE A 186 20.76 -8.76 -4.95
N THR A 187 20.84 -8.32 -6.20
CA THR A 187 21.86 -8.78 -7.17
C THR A 187 23.13 -7.92 -7.14
N VAL A 188 23.14 -6.82 -6.40
CA VAL A 188 24.25 -5.86 -6.38
C VAL A 188 25.22 -6.21 -5.27
N LYS A 189 26.51 -6.35 -5.61
CA LYS A 189 27.56 -6.58 -4.63
C LYS A 189 27.72 -5.36 -3.72
N LEU A 190 27.67 -5.59 -2.41
CA LEU A 190 27.88 -4.55 -1.40
C LEU A 190 29.30 -3.99 -1.47
N ASN A 191 29.42 -2.67 -1.37
CA ASN A 191 30.70 -2.02 -1.13
C ASN A 191 31.11 -2.14 0.35
N ASP A 192 32.34 -1.77 0.71
CA ASP A 192 32.85 -1.98 2.07
C ASP A 192 32.08 -1.17 3.12
N PHE A 193 31.68 0.06 2.79
CA PHE A 193 30.81 0.87 3.63
C PHE A 193 29.46 0.19 3.92
N GLU A 194 28.81 -0.38 2.89
CA GLU A 194 27.53 -1.07 3.05
C GLU A 194 27.67 -2.35 3.87
N LYS A 195 28.78 -3.07 3.75
CA LYS A 195 29.07 -4.23 4.60
C LYS A 195 29.19 -3.83 6.06
N ASP A 196 29.89 -2.74 6.35
CA ASP A 196 30.04 -2.25 7.72
C ASP A 196 28.67 -1.88 8.33
N ILE A 197 27.84 -1.15 7.57
CA ILE A 197 26.47 -0.84 7.97
C ILE A 197 25.65 -2.11 8.22
N HIS A 198 25.72 -3.11 7.32
CA HIS A 198 25.00 -4.37 7.51
C HIS A 198 25.46 -5.11 8.77
N GLN A 199 26.77 -5.15 9.05
CA GLN A 199 27.30 -5.77 10.27
C GLN A 199 26.79 -5.10 11.55
N GLU A 200 26.69 -3.76 11.55
CA GLU A 200 26.11 -3.02 12.67
C GLU A 200 24.62 -3.35 12.83
N LEU A 201 23.87 -3.40 11.73
CA LEU A 201 22.45 -3.76 11.75
C LEU A 201 22.22 -5.22 12.21
N PHE A 202 23.09 -6.15 11.82
CA PHE A 202 23.07 -7.54 12.32
C PHE A 202 23.12 -7.58 13.85
N LYS A 203 24.04 -6.81 14.45
CA LYS A 203 24.17 -6.70 15.91
C LYS A 203 22.97 -5.98 16.52
N LEU A 204 22.54 -4.88 15.92
CA LEU A 204 21.44 -4.05 16.41
C LEU A 204 20.13 -4.83 16.52
N PHE A 205 19.86 -5.71 15.55
CA PHE A 205 18.63 -6.52 15.51
C PHE A 205 18.81 -7.95 16.01
N ASN A 206 19.98 -8.31 16.54
CA ASN A 206 20.31 -9.67 17.00
C ASN A 206 19.95 -10.75 15.97
N ILE A 207 20.21 -10.48 14.69
CA ILE A 207 19.93 -11.44 13.61
C ILE A 207 20.93 -12.59 13.72
N LYS A 208 20.43 -13.82 13.84
CA LYS A 208 21.26 -15.04 13.89
C LYS A 208 21.77 -15.38 12.50
N TYR A 209 23.06 -15.69 12.40
CA TYR A 209 23.70 -16.24 11.19
C TYR A 209 23.16 -17.62 10.82
#